data_AF-B0Z426-F1
#
_entry.id   AF-B0Z426-F1
#
_cell.length_a   1.000
_cell.length_b   1.000
_cell.length_c   1.000
_cell.angle_alpha   90.00
_cell.angle_beta   90.00
_cell.angle_gamma   90.00
#
_symmetry.space_group_name_H-M   'P 1'
#
loop_
_entity.id
_entity.type
_entity.pdbx_description
1 polymer ?
#
loop_
_entity_poly.entity_id
_entity_poly.type
_entity_poly.pdbx_seq_one_letter_code
_entity_poly.pdbx_strand_id
1 'polypeptide(L)'
;DQYGNVNVSHLNGNLIGPGGFLEIAQNARKVVFCGTFDAKGSKIDVTPDGLHIAQSGQIPKLVTQVEKITFSAAYAQQSGQEVLYITERAVFQLTAEGVELIEIAPSV
;
A
#
# COMPACT_ATOMS: atom_id res chain seq x y z
N ASP A 1 4.88 -5.11 1.06
CA ASP A 1 4.98 -6.54 0.72
C ASP A 1 4.25 -7.33 1.82
N GLN A 2 4.45 -8.64 1.92
CA GLN A 2 3.78 -9.46 2.94
C GLN A 2 4.10 -9.02 4.39
N TYR A 3 5.23 -8.35 4.61
CA TYR A 3 5.63 -7.83 5.92
C TYR A 3 5.18 -6.38 6.13
N GLY A 4 4.59 -5.74 5.12
CA GLY A 4 4.18 -4.33 5.15
C GLY A 4 5.25 -3.35 4.64
N ASN A 5 6.37 -3.81 4.09
CA ASN A 5 7.39 -2.91 3.55
C ASN A 5 6.89 -2.21 2.30
N VAL A 6 7.29 -0.94 2.10
CA VAL A 6 6.91 -0.14 0.92
C VAL A 6 8.15 0.24 0.12
N ASN A 7 8.02 0.13 -1.20
CA ASN A 7 8.98 0.67 -2.16
C ASN A 7 8.38 1.86 -2.89
N VAL A 8 9.04 3.01 -2.83
CA VAL A 8 8.69 4.17 -3.66
C VAL A 8 9.85 4.66 -4.52
N SER A 9 11.05 4.09 -4.32
CA SER A 9 12.29 4.59 -4.92
C SER A 9 12.71 3.84 -6.18
N HIS A 10 12.29 2.57 -6.34
CA HIS A 10 12.61 1.74 -7.50
C HIS A 10 11.34 1.36 -8.23
N LEU A 11 11.15 1.85 -9.45
CA LEU A 11 9.95 1.60 -10.25
C LEU A 11 10.34 1.12 -11.65
N ASN A 12 9.92 -0.10 -11.99
CA ASN A 12 10.14 -0.71 -13.30
C ASN A 12 11.63 -0.69 -13.73
N GLY A 13 12.53 -1.04 -12.80
CA GLY A 13 13.98 -1.05 -13.02
C GLY A 13 14.65 0.34 -12.97
N ASN A 14 13.89 1.42 -12.82
CA ASN A 14 14.44 2.77 -12.71
C ASN A 14 14.56 3.22 -11.24
N LEU A 15 15.70 3.82 -10.90
CA LEU A 15 15.89 4.52 -9.63
C LEU A 15 15.31 5.93 -9.74
N ILE A 16 14.21 6.17 -9.05
CA ILE A 16 13.55 7.48 -8.93
C ILE A 16 14.07 8.24 -7.70
N GLY A 17 14.49 7.49 -6.67
CA GLY A 17 14.92 8.04 -5.38
C GLY A 17 13.75 8.28 -4.42
N PRO A 18 14.02 8.36 -3.10
CA PRO A 18 12.96 8.48 -2.10
C PRO A 18 12.43 9.90 -1.91
N GLY A 19 13.16 10.94 -2.32
CA GLY A 19 12.85 12.32 -1.93
C GLY A 19 12.72 12.46 -0.40
N GLY A 20 11.84 13.35 0.07
CA GLY A 20 11.54 13.53 1.50
C GLY A 20 10.69 12.42 2.13
N PHE A 21 10.44 11.32 1.41
CA PHE A 21 9.53 10.26 1.87
C PHE A 21 10.04 9.58 3.14
N LEU A 22 11.35 9.32 3.24
CA LEU A 22 11.91 8.66 4.43
C LEU A 22 11.72 9.53 5.66
N GLU A 23 12.05 10.81 5.57
CA GLU A 23 11.99 11.75 6.67
C GLU A 23 10.56 11.93 7.20
N ILE A 24 9.57 11.94 6.30
CA ILE A 24 8.16 12.06 6.65
C ILE A 24 7.65 10.74 7.24
N ALA A 25 7.81 9.64 6.50
CA ALA A 25 7.19 8.37 6.87
C ALA A 25 7.79 7.78 8.15
N GLN A 26 9.09 7.93 8.39
CA GLN A 26 9.73 7.37 9.58
C GLN A 26 9.40 8.12 10.88
N ASN A 27 9.12 9.42 10.82
CA ASN A 27 8.90 10.25 12.01
C ASN A 27 7.41 10.50 12.34
N ALA A 28 6.51 10.16 11.42
CA ALA A 28 5.09 10.32 11.65
C ALA A 28 4.58 9.33 12.71
N ARG A 29 3.65 9.79 13.57
CA ARG A 29 2.95 8.90 14.51
C ARG A 29 2.00 7.93 13.80
N LYS A 30 1.42 8.39 12.69
CA LYS A 30 0.50 7.65 11.83
C LYS A 30 0.89 7.85 10.38
N VAL A 31 1.03 6.75 9.65
CA VAL A 31 1.34 6.72 8.22
C VAL A 31 0.16 6.13 7.47
N VAL A 32 -0.35 6.87 6.48
CA VAL A 32 -1.45 6.41 5.63
C VAL A 32 -0.94 6.37 4.20
N PHE A 33 -0.66 5.17 3.70
CA PHE A 33 -0.31 4.93 2.31
C PHE A 33 -1.57 4.87 1.47
N CYS A 34 -1.72 5.80 0.53
CA CYS A 34 -2.85 5.83 -0.39
C CYS A 34 -2.40 5.44 -1.80
N GLY A 35 -3.10 4.52 -2.43
CA GLY A 35 -2.90 4.23 -3.84
C GLY A 35 -3.80 3.11 -4.35
N THR A 36 -3.79 2.88 -5.66
CA THR A 36 -4.63 1.82 -6.23
C THR A 36 -4.20 0.41 -5.81
N PHE A 37 -5.12 -0.56 -5.83
CA PHE A 37 -4.84 -1.97 -5.52
C PHE A 37 -3.86 -2.61 -6.50
N ASP A 38 -4.03 -2.31 -7.79
CA ASP A 38 -3.13 -2.67 -8.88
C ASP A 38 -2.84 -1.45 -9.77
N ALA A 39 -1.78 -1.54 -10.58
CA ALA A 39 -1.33 -0.48 -11.47
C ALA A 39 -1.51 -0.87 -12.94
N LYS A 40 -1.42 0.14 -13.82
CA LYS A 40 -1.44 0.02 -15.28
C LYS A 40 -2.76 -0.55 -15.82
N GLY A 41 -3.71 0.35 -16.08
CA GLY A 41 -4.93 0.03 -16.82
C GLY A 41 -6.12 -0.45 -15.99
N SER A 42 -6.10 -0.24 -14.66
CA SER A 42 -7.26 -0.48 -13.81
C SER A 42 -8.43 0.42 -14.23
N LYS A 43 -9.63 -0.14 -14.38
CA LYS A 43 -10.87 0.61 -14.64
C LYS A 43 -11.92 0.18 -13.64
N ILE A 44 -12.42 1.15 -12.90
CA ILE A 44 -13.27 0.95 -11.73
C ILE A 44 -14.42 1.92 -11.80
N ASP A 45 -15.63 1.39 -11.63
CA ASP A 45 -16.87 2.15 -11.59
C ASP A 45 -17.42 2.11 -10.16
N VAL A 46 -17.65 3.27 -9.58
CA VAL A 46 -18.27 3.40 -8.26
C VAL A 46 -19.74 3.79 -8.45
N THR A 47 -20.63 2.90 -8.02
CA THR A 47 -22.09 3.06 -8.13
C THR A 47 -22.72 3.07 -6.74
N PRO A 48 -24.02 3.40 -6.60
CA PRO A 48 -24.73 3.25 -5.33
C PRO A 48 -24.71 1.82 -4.77
N ASP A 49 -24.56 0.81 -5.62
CA ASP A 49 -24.54 -0.61 -5.25
C ASP A 49 -23.13 -1.10 -4.85
N GLY A 50 -22.10 -0.24 -4.99
CA GLY A 50 -20.73 -0.52 -4.56
C GLY A 50 -19.69 -0.27 -5.64
N LEU A 51 -18.53 -0.90 -5.48
CA LEU A 51 -17.40 -0.80 -6.39
C LEU A 51 -17.43 -1.96 -7.39
N HIS A 52 -17.36 -1.64 -8.68
CA HIS A 52 -17.26 -2.63 -9.75
C HIS A 52 -15.92 -2.51 -10.48
N ILE A 53 -15.20 -3.62 -10.59
CA ILE A 53 -13.91 -3.70 -11.28
C ILE A 53 -14.18 -4.12 -12.73
N ALA A 54 -14.31 -3.14 -13.63
CA ALA A 54 -14.51 -3.39 -15.05
C ALA A 54 -13.25 -3.98 -15.72
N GLN A 55 -12.07 -3.61 -15.22
CA GLN A 55 -10.79 -4.14 -15.69
C GLN A 55 -9.74 -4.05 -14.58
N SER A 56 -9.09 -5.16 -14.23
CA SER A 56 -7.95 -5.14 -13.30
C SER A 56 -6.70 -4.53 -13.96
N GLY A 57 -5.87 -3.90 -13.14
CA GLY A 57 -4.54 -3.45 -13.54
C GLY A 57 -3.61 -4.62 -13.85
N GLN A 58 -2.67 -4.40 -14.77
CA GLN A 58 -1.71 -5.41 -15.21
C GLN A 58 -0.56 -5.64 -14.22
N ILE A 59 -0.30 -4.68 -13.33
CA ILE A 59 0.85 -4.72 -12.43
C ILE A 59 0.34 -4.85 -10.98
N PRO A 60 0.59 -5.98 -10.30
CA PRO A 60 0.23 -6.12 -8.89
C PRO A 60 1.09 -5.19 -8.03
N LYS A 61 0.48 -4.48 -7.08
CA LYS A 61 1.20 -3.62 -6.11
C LYS A 61 1.37 -4.28 -4.75
N LEU A 62 0.47 -5.19 -4.39
CA LEU A 62 0.61 -6.05 -3.22
C LEU A 62 1.40 -7.30 -3.65
N VAL A 63 2.67 -7.35 -3.28
CA VAL A 63 3.63 -8.39 -3.69
C VAL A 63 4.21 -9.11 -2.47
N THR A 64 4.67 -10.34 -2.65
CA THR A 64 5.30 -11.14 -1.58
C THR A 64 6.55 -10.47 -1.01
N GLN A 65 7.36 -9.82 -1.85
CA GLN A 65 8.58 -9.12 -1.45
C GLN A 65 8.77 -7.89 -2.34
N VAL A 66 9.08 -6.74 -1.73
CA VAL A 66 9.44 -5.54 -2.50
C VAL A 66 10.86 -5.67 -3.05
N GLU A 67 11.10 -5.07 -4.21
CA GLU A 67 12.45 -4.99 -4.81
C GLU A 67 13.45 -4.29 -3.88
N LYS A 68 13.02 -3.17 -3.27
CA LYS A 68 13.78 -2.40 -2.29
C LYS A 68 12.89 -1.87 -1.19
N ILE A 69 13.37 -1.94 0.04
CA ILE A 69 12.69 -1.38 1.20
C ILE A 69 13.00 0.12 1.24
N THR A 70 11.97 0.95 1.04
CA THR A 70 12.04 2.40 1.27
C THR A 70 11.37 2.77 2.60
N PHE A 71 10.32 2.04 2.99
CA PHE A 71 9.72 2.05 4.33
C PHE A 71 9.82 0.66 4.94
N SER A 72 10.31 0.59 6.18
CA SER A 72 10.47 -0.66 6.95
C SER A 72 9.31 -0.83 7.93
N ALA A 73 8.51 -1.87 7.72
CA ALA A 73 7.41 -2.21 8.62
C ALA A 73 7.89 -2.66 10.00
N ALA A 74 9.00 -3.41 10.05
CA ALA A 74 9.61 -3.84 11.32
C ALA A 74 10.00 -2.63 12.19
N TYR A 75 10.53 -1.57 11.58
CA TYR A 75 10.86 -0.33 12.30
C TYR A 75 9.59 0.40 12.77
N ALA A 76 8.55 0.46 11.92
CA ALA A 76 7.28 1.09 12.27
C ALA A 76 6.60 0.39 13.47
N GLN A 77 6.60 -0.95 13.49
CA GLN A 77 6.12 -1.73 14.63
C GLN A 77 6.94 -1.45 15.90
N GLN A 78 8.28 -1.46 15.80
CA GLN A 78 9.16 -1.18 16.94
C GLN A 78 8.95 0.23 17.52
N SER A 79 8.65 1.20 16.66
CA SER A 79 8.41 2.59 17.05
C SER A 79 6.95 2.88 17.42
N GLY A 80 6.07 1.87 17.38
CA GLY A 80 4.66 2.03 17.74
C GLY A 80 3.87 2.91 16.77
N GLN A 81 4.30 3.00 15.51
CA GLN A 81 3.60 3.77 14.48
C GLN A 81 2.32 3.05 14.05
N GLU A 82 1.25 3.82 13.89
CA GLU A 82 0.04 3.33 13.23
C GLU A 82 0.24 3.39 11.72
N VAL A 83 0.06 2.28 11.00
CA VAL A 83 0.27 2.23 9.54
C VAL A 83 -0.95 1.64 8.85
N LEU A 84 -1.49 2.39 7.89
CA LEU A 84 -2.61 2.00 7.04
C LEU A 84 -2.20 1.99 5.57
N TYR A 85 -2.72 1.03 4.82
CA TYR A 85 -2.60 0.94 3.37
C TYR A 85 -4.01 0.99 2.78
N ILE A 86 -4.38 2.12 2.21
CA ILE A 86 -5.71 2.39 1.66
C ILE A 86 -5.68 2.26 0.16
N THR A 87 -6.53 1.39 -0.35
CA THR A 87 -6.84 1.26 -1.77
C THR A 87 -8.31 1.58 -2.02
N GLU A 88 -8.69 1.65 -3.28
CA GLU A 88 -10.08 1.78 -3.65
C GLU A 88 -10.92 0.53 -3.29
N ARG A 89 -10.28 -0.65 -3.19
CA ARG A 89 -10.96 -1.94 -2.96
C ARG A 89 -10.99 -2.37 -1.50
N ALA A 90 -9.96 -1.99 -0.74
CA ALA A 90 -9.70 -2.51 0.59
C ALA A 90 -8.78 -1.59 1.40
N VAL A 91 -8.94 -1.65 2.72
CA VAL A 91 -8.01 -1.04 3.69
C VAL A 91 -7.28 -2.13 4.44
N PHE A 92 -5.97 -1.99 4.54
CA PHE A 92 -5.12 -2.87 5.32
C PHE A 92 -4.45 -2.10 6.46
N GLN A 93 -4.18 -2.79 7.55
CA GLN A 93 -3.44 -2.27 8.70
C GLN A 93 -2.19 -3.10 8.95
N LEU A 94 -1.09 -2.45 9.32
CA LEU A 94 0.07 -3.15 9.88
C LEU A 94 -0.21 -3.50 11.34
N THR A 95 -0.21 -4.79 11.66
CA THR A 95 -0.35 -5.33 13.01
C THR A 95 0.96 -5.99 13.44
N ALA A 96 1.04 -6.50 14.67
CA ALA A 96 2.20 -7.28 15.12
C ALA A 96 2.37 -8.61 14.35
N GLU A 97 1.29 -9.14 13.78
CA GLU A 97 1.26 -10.43 13.07
C GLU A 97 1.50 -10.27 11.56
N GLY A 98 1.44 -9.04 11.05
CA GLY A 98 1.67 -8.71 9.64
C GLY A 98 0.63 -7.74 9.11
N VAL A 99 0.41 -7.77 7.79
CA VAL A 99 -0.59 -6.93 7.14
C VAL A 99 -1.97 -7.59 7.25
N GLU A 100 -2.90 -6.93 7.95
CA GLU A 100 -4.27 -7.38 8.16
C GLU A 100 -5.23 -6.61 7.24
N LEU A 101 -6.22 -7.31 6.67
CA LEU A 101 -7.33 -6.70 5.94
C LEU A 101 -8.40 -6.25 6.94
N ILE A 102 -8.66 -4.95 7.03
CA ILE A 102 -9.59 -4.38 8.03
C ILE A 102 -10.89 -3.86 7.42
N GLU A 103 -10.89 -3.47 6.14
CA GLU A 103 -12.10 -3.03 5.44
C GLU A 103 -12.08 -3.51 3.98
N ILE A 104 -13.27 -3.78 3.44
CA ILE A 104 -13.49 -4.15 2.04
C ILE A 104 -14.58 -3.24 1.48
N ALA A 105 -14.36 -2.69 0.29
CA ALA A 105 -15.37 -1.91 -0.40
C ALA A 105 -16.57 -2.80 -0.78
N PRO A 106 -17.81 -2.30 -0.73
CA PRO A 106 -18.98 -3.09 -1.11
C PRO A 106 -18.85 -3.62 -2.55
N SER A 107 -19.31 -4.86 -2.78
CA SER A 107 -19.32 -5.51 -4.10
C SER A 107 -17.96 -5.89 -4.70
N VAL A 108 -16.88 -5.85 -3.89
CA VAL A 108 -15.54 -6.36 -4.23
C VAL A 108 -15.38 -7.84 -3.89
#